data_AF-A0A3B0SH88-F1
#
_entry.id   AF-A0A3B0SH88-F1
#
_cell.length_a   1.000
_cell.length_b   1.000
_cell.length_c   1.000
_cell.angle_alpha   90.00
_cell.angle_beta   90.00
_cell.angle_gamma   90.00
#
_symmetry.space_group_name_H-M   'P 1'
#
loop_
_entity.id
_entity.type
_entity.pdbx_description
1 polymer ?
#
loop_
_entity_poly.entity_id
_entity_poly.type
_entity_poly.pdbx_seq_one_letter_code
_entity_poly.pdbx_strand_id
1 'polypeptide(L)' 'MRKIVTISMVLAGLGLMVVSYVFLATPSCNTSVACSNPVVPFASALFVLGILIAFSSGIFYSVYKGKS' A
#
# COMPACT_ATOMS: atom_id res chain seq x y z
N MET A 1 -21.15 -10.22 2.85
CA MET A 1 -20.40 -9.69 1.70
C MET A 1 -19.61 -8.41 2.03
N ARG A 2 -20.23 -7.35 2.59
CA ARG A 2 -19.54 -6.09 2.95
C ARG A 2 -18.23 -6.27 3.76
N LYS A 3 -18.28 -7.01 4.87
CA LYS A 3 -17.10 -7.24 5.72
C LYS A 3 -15.94 -7.91 4.97
N ILE A 4 -16.25 -8.86 4.09
CA ILE A 4 -15.25 -9.59 3.30
C ILE A 4 -14.57 -8.64 2.31
N VAL A 5 -15.34 -7.79 1.63
CA VAL A 5 -14.81 -6.78 0.70
C VAL A 5 -13.97 -5.72 1.41
N THR A 6 -14.42 -5.24 2.57
CA THR A 6 -13.63 -4.28 3.37
C THR A 6 -12.33 -4.91 3.84
N ILE A 7 -12.37 -6.14 4.37
CA ILE A 7 -11.18 -6.85 4.85
C ILE A 7 -10.21 -7.14 3.71
N SER A 8 -10.69 -7.54 2.52
CA SER A 8 -9.83 -7.79 1.37
C SER A 8 -9.17 -6.51 0.85
N MET A 9 -9.86 -5.36 0.85
CA MET A 9 -9.25 -4.07 0.50
C MET A 9 -8.19 -3.62 1.50
N VAL A 10 -8.43 -3.82 2.80
CA VAL A 10 -7.44 -3.54 3.84
C VAL A 10 -6.21 -4.42 3.66
N LEU A 11 -6.40 -5.73 3.46
CA LEU A 11 -5.30 -6.68 3.23
C LEU A 11 -4.54 -6.36 1.94
N ALA A 12 -5.23 -6.00 0.87
CA ALA A 12 -4.61 -5.60 -0.38
C ALA A 12 -3.78 -4.31 -0.22
N GLY A 13 -4.30 -3.29 0.47
CA GLY A 13 -3.59 -2.04 0.75
C GLY A 13 -2.37 -2.25 1.65
N LEU A 14 -2.51 -3.05 2.72
CA LEU A 14 -1.40 -3.44 3.61
C LEU A 14 -0.34 -4.26 2.86
N GLY A 15 -0.75 -5.23 2.04
CA GLY A 15 0.16 -6.01 1.21
C GLY A 15 0.95 -5.13 0.25
N LEU A 16 0.28 -4.18 -0.42
CA LEU A 16 0.94 -3.23 -1.32
C LEU A 16 1.96 -2.36 -0.57
N MET A 17 1.61 -1.88 0.63
CA MET A 17 2.51 -1.08 1.47
C MET A 17 3.75 -1.88 1.91
N VAL A 18 3.57 -3.10 2.41
CA VAL A 18 4.66 -3.95 2.87
C VAL A 18 5.60 -4.29 1.72
N VAL A 19 5.05 -4.72 0.58
CA VAL A 19 5.84 -5.06 -0.61
C VAL A 19 6.62 -3.83 -1.10
N SER A 20 5.96 -2.67 -1.18
CA SER A 20 6.61 -1.42 -1.60
C SER A 20 7.71 -0.98 -0.65
N TYR A 21 7.49 -1.10 0.66
CA TYR A 21 8.50 -0.79 1.67
C TYR A 21 9.69 -1.73 1.56
N VAL A 22 9.47 -3.03 1.39
CA VAL A 22 10.56 -3.99 1.18
C VAL A 22 11.39 -3.57 -0.02
N PHE A 23 10.78 -3.31 -1.18
CA PHE A 23 11.51 -2.85 -2.37
C PHE A 23 12.23 -1.50 -2.21
N LEU A 24 11.72 -0.61 -1.35
CA LEU A 24 12.35 0.67 -1.05
C LEU A 24 13.52 0.50 -0.07
N ALA A 25 13.39 -0.41 0.89
CA ALA A 25 14.37 -0.66 1.94
C ALA A 25 15.46 -1.64 1.53
N THR A 26 15.28 -2.42 0.45
CA THR A 26 16.32 -3.33 -0.03
C THR A 26 17.50 -2.49 -0.55
N PRO A 27 18.67 -2.54 0.10
CA PRO A 27 19.83 -1.81 -0.35
C PRO A 27 20.30 -2.42 -1.68
N SER A 28 20.47 -1.58 -2.70
CA SER A 28 20.94 -2.04 -4.01
C SER A 28 22.44 -2.35 -4.00
N CYS A 29 23.26 -1.58 -3.26
CA CYS A 29 24.64 -1.91 -2.89
C CYS A 29 25.08 -1.10 -1.64
N ASN A 30 26.26 -1.40 -1.07
CA ASN A 30 26.73 -0.87 0.22
C ASN A 30 27.82 0.23 0.13
N THR A 31 28.27 0.61 -1.07
CA THR A 31 29.54 1.35 -1.26
C THR A 31 29.47 2.58 -2.17
N SER A 32 28.30 3.05 -2.60
CA SER A 32 28.16 4.25 -3.45
C SER A 32 26.85 5.02 -3.22
N VAL A 33 26.86 6.34 -3.42
CA VAL A 33 25.66 7.22 -3.37
C VAL A 33 24.61 6.85 -4.42
N ALA A 34 25.03 6.23 -5.53
CA ALA A 34 24.12 5.69 -6.54
C ALA A 34 23.23 4.56 -5.98
N CYS A 35 23.61 3.98 -4.85
CA CYS A 35 22.86 2.91 -4.19
C CYS A 35 21.68 3.39 -3.35
N SER A 36 21.59 4.71 -3.09
CA SER A 36 20.40 5.30 -2.46
C SER A 36 19.21 5.39 -3.41
N ASN A 37 19.40 5.10 -4.71
CA ASN A 37 18.27 4.98 -5.61
C ASN A 37 17.48 3.71 -5.31
N PRO A 38 16.14 3.79 -5.26
CA PRO A 38 15.30 2.63 -5.02
C PRO A 38 15.44 1.63 -6.16
N VAL A 39 15.49 0.33 -5.81
CA VAL A 39 15.61 -0.77 -6.79
C VAL A 39 14.43 -0.78 -7.77
N VAL A 40 13.25 -0.39 -7.28
CA VAL A 40 12.03 -0.29 -8.08
C VAL A 40 11.66 1.18 -8.24
N PRO A 41 11.60 1.70 -9.48
CA PRO A 41 11.14 3.06 -9.71
C PRO A 41 9.69 3.17 -9.22
N PHE A 42 9.35 4.30 -8.59
CA PHE A 42 8.01 4.57 -8.05
C PHE A 42 7.56 3.70 -6.86
N ALA A 43 8.47 2.99 -6.16
CA ALA A 43 8.13 2.25 -4.95
C ALA A 43 7.42 3.12 -3.88
N SER A 44 7.86 4.37 -3.71
CA SER A 44 7.20 5.35 -2.83
C SER A 44 5.79 5.72 -3.29
N ALA A 45 5.54 5.80 -4.61
CA ALA A 45 4.20 6.05 -5.14
C ALA A 45 3.27 4.85 -4.93
N LEU A 46 3.77 3.62 -5.09
CA LEU A 46 3.02 2.39 -4.80
C LEU A 46 2.65 2.29 -3.31
N PHE A 47 3.55 2.71 -2.42
CA PHE A 47 3.26 2.80 -0.99
C PHE A 47 2.09 3.76 -0.71
N VAL A 48 2.11 4.97 -1.29
CA VAL A 48 1.02 5.95 -1.17
C VAL A 48 -0.28 5.41 -1.75
N LEU A 49 -0.22 4.69 -2.88
CA LEU A 49 -1.39 4.04 -3.47
C LEU A 49 -2.00 3.01 -2.52
N GLY A 50 -1.16 2.21 -1.85
CA GLY A 50 -1.59 1.26 -0.83
C GLY A 50 -2.31 1.94 0.34
N ILE A 51 -1.80 3.08 0.82
CA ILE A 51 -2.46 3.91 1.84
C ILE A 51 -3.83 4.36 1.35
N LEU A 52 -3.92 4.92 0.15
CA LEU A 52 -5.19 5.39 -0.41
C LEU A 52 -6.23 4.26 -0.50
N ILE A 53 -5.83 3.07 -0.93
CA ILE A 53 -6.71 1.89 -1.01
C ILE A 53 -7.17 1.46 0.39
N ALA A 54 -6.25 1.40 1.36
CA ALA A 54 -6.58 1.03 2.73
C ALA A 54 -7.54 2.03 3.39
N PHE A 55 -7.32 3.34 3.23
CA PHE A 55 -8.22 4.37 3.75
C PHE A 55 -9.57 4.40 3.02
N SER A 56 -9.57 4.17 1.70
CA SER A 56 -10.80 4.06 0.91
C SER A 56 -11.70 2.92 1.40
N SER A 57 -11.14 1.85 1.96
CA SER A 57 -11.93 0.76 2.54
C SER A 57 -12.87 1.22 3.66
N GLY A 58 -12.46 2.23 4.44
CA GLY A 58 -13.28 2.85 5.49
C GLY A 58 -14.46 3.63 4.91
N ILE A 59 -14.23 4.32 3.78
CA ILE A 59 -15.28 5.02 3.03
C ILE A 59 -16.28 3.99 2.47
N PHE A 60 -15.80 2.92 1.84
CA PHE A 60 -16.67 1.84 1.34
C PHE A 60 -17.48 1.19 2.45
N TYR A 61 -16.90 0.96 3.62
CA TYR A 61 -17.64 0.41 4.76
C TYR A 61 -18.71 1.38 5.29
N SER A 62 -18.40 2.68 5.32
CA SER A 62 -19.29 3.75 5.80
C SER A 62 -20.43 4.07 4.83
N VAL A 63 -20.13 4.28 3.55
CA VAL A 63 -21.13 4.59 2.51
C VAL A 63 -22.09 3.42 2.31
N TYR A 64 -21.60 2.19 2.33
CA TYR A 64 -22.45 1.00 2.25
C TYR A 64 -23.21 0.70 3.56
N LYS A 65 -23.06 1.54 4.60
CA LYS A 65 -23.94 1.58 5.78
C LYS A 65 -25.13 2.54 5.58
N GLY A 66 -25.06 3.43 4.58
CA GLY A 66 -26.10 4.37 4.18
C GLY A 66 -27.27 3.68 3.46
N LYS A 67 -28.07 2.93 4.21
CA LYS A 67 -29.48 2.57 4.01
C LYS A 67 -29.83 1.64 5.16
N SER A 68 -30.10 2.23 6.32
CA SER A 68 -30.94 1.63 7.35
C SER A 68 -32.29 2.33 7.25
#